data_AF-G9ZE49-F1
#
_entry.id   AF-G9ZE49-F1
#
_cell.length_a   1.000
_cell.length_b   1.000
_cell.length_c   1.000
_cell.angle_alpha   90.00
_cell.angle_beta   90.00
_cell.angle_gamma   90.00
#
_symmetry.space_group_name_H-M   'P 1'
#
loop_
_entity.id
_entity.type
_entity.pdbx_description
1 polymer ?
#
loop_
_entity_poly.entity_id
_entity_poly.type
_entity_poly.pdbx_seq_one_letter_code
_entity_poly.pdbx_strand_id
1 'polypeptide(L)'
;MATLEDYRESTFVSYCTRALETFADDTPGVKNVLLATPDGFEIAAHTDDNKHSADNLAAVGSSLFALGSSLISEFDLGNSKSITIDSEKGKVYISAVSVDDKALIILIQSTQSAMLAHILHGANKLADQIANDDAPLLTIPTNTTAAPSQCGAAAFYNDHDHTAHPRR
;
A
#
# COMPACT_ATOMS: atom_id res chain seq x y z
N MET A 1 -2.34 25.01 -7.80
CA MET A 1 -3.09 23.87 -8.36
C MET A 1 -2.03 22.86 -8.76
N ALA A 2 -1.89 21.77 -8.00
CA ALA A 2 -0.86 20.75 -8.26
C ALA A 2 -1.08 20.17 -9.66
N THR A 3 -0.02 20.09 -10.45
CA THR A 3 -0.10 19.49 -11.79
C THR A 3 0.17 18.00 -11.70
N LEU A 4 -0.34 17.20 -12.64
CA LEU A 4 -0.09 15.74 -12.70
C LEU A 4 1.40 15.38 -12.59
N GLU A 5 2.29 16.28 -13.05
CA GLU A 5 3.74 16.12 -12.96
C GLU A 5 4.27 16.15 -11.51
N ASP A 6 3.58 16.78 -10.55
CA ASP A 6 3.95 16.83 -9.13
C ASP A 6 3.74 15.50 -8.38
N TYR A 7 3.04 14.54 -8.99
CA TYR A 7 2.73 13.22 -8.41
C TYR A 7 3.49 12.07 -9.07
N ARG A 8 4.22 12.32 -10.17
CA ARG A 8 4.94 11.29 -10.94
C ARG A 8 6.38 11.03 -10.47
N GLU A 9 6.76 11.56 -9.31
CA GLU A 9 7.98 11.14 -8.62
C GLU A 9 7.90 9.63 -8.37
N SER A 10 8.70 8.85 -9.12
CA SER A 10 8.62 7.39 -9.10
C SER A 10 8.82 6.79 -7.70
N THR A 11 9.57 7.48 -6.84
CA THR A 11 9.77 7.13 -5.43
C THR A 11 8.49 7.28 -4.62
N PHE A 12 7.76 8.38 -4.79
CA PHE A 12 6.50 8.64 -4.08
C PHE A 12 5.44 7.62 -4.48
N VAL A 13 5.27 7.38 -5.79
CA VAL A 13 4.34 6.35 -6.29
C VAL A 13 4.67 4.98 -5.70
N SER A 14 5.95 4.59 -5.70
CA SER A 14 6.37 3.29 -5.16
C SER A 14 6.13 3.19 -3.65
N TYR A 15 6.37 4.27 -2.91
CA TYR A 15 6.07 4.35 -1.47
C TYR A 15 4.57 4.18 -1.22
N CYS A 16 3.73 4.95 -1.90
CA CYS A 16 2.28 4.86 -1.77
C CYS A 16 1.78 3.46 -2.10
N THR A 17 2.20 2.85 -3.22
CA THR A 17 1.80 1.49 -3.59
C THR A 17 2.10 0.49 -2.47
N ARG A 18 3.29 0.55 -1.86
CA ARG A 18 3.66 -0.34 -0.77
C ARG A 18 2.87 -0.06 0.52
N ALA A 19 2.55 1.20 0.80
CA ALA A 19 1.69 1.56 1.91
C ALA A 19 0.26 1.03 1.71
N LEU A 20 -0.26 1.09 0.48
CA LEU A 20 -1.56 0.52 0.11
C LEU A 20 -1.60 -1.01 0.28
N GLU A 21 -0.57 -1.71 -0.18
CA GLU A 21 -0.41 -3.17 0.01
C GLU A 21 -0.42 -3.53 1.51
N THR A 22 0.39 -2.84 2.31
CA THR A 22 0.47 -3.07 3.76
C THR A 22 -0.88 -2.83 4.43
N PHE A 23 -1.59 -1.77 4.04
CA PHE A 23 -2.93 -1.49 4.55
C PHE A 23 -3.94 -2.60 4.20
N ALA A 24 -3.91 -3.10 2.97
CA ALA A 24 -4.80 -4.17 2.52
C ALA A 24 -4.54 -5.48 3.30
N ASP A 25 -3.27 -5.82 3.53
CA ASP A 25 -2.86 -7.00 4.32
C ASP A 25 -3.28 -6.87 5.80
N ASP A 26 -3.12 -5.69 6.39
CA ASP A 26 -3.45 -5.42 7.80
C ASP A 26 -4.96 -5.25 8.06
N THR A 27 -5.78 -5.10 7.02
CA THR A 27 -7.22 -4.78 7.14
C THR A 27 -8.11 -5.86 6.50
N PRO A 28 -8.48 -6.91 7.26
CA PRO A 28 -9.25 -8.03 6.73
C PRO A 28 -10.55 -7.61 6.05
N GLY A 29 -10.73 -8.10 4.82
CA GLY A 29 -11.92 -7.84 4.01
C GLY A 29 -11.82 -6.64 3.07
N VAL A 30 -10.73 -5.86 3.11
CA VAL A 30 -10.38 -4.95 2.02
C VAL A 30 -10.05 -5.76 0.77
N LYS A 31 -10.48 -5.26 -0.40
CA LYS A 31 -10.32 -5.91 -1.70
C LYS A 31 -9.54 -5.07 -2.68
N ASN A 32 -9.94 -3.80 -2.78
CA ASN A 32 -9.28 -2.85 -3.63
C ASN A 32 -9.05 -1.59 -2.80
N VAL A 33 -7.86 -1.02 -2.91
CA VAL A 33 -7.55 0.29 -2.37
C VAL A 33 -6.74 1.07 -3.40
N LEU A 34 -7.07 2.34 -3.60
CA LEU A 34 -6.33 3.21 -4.49
C LEU A 34 -6.20 4.60 -3.92
N LEU A 35 -5.12 5.26 -4.31
CA LEU A 35 -4.82 6.65 -4.04
C LEU A 35 -4.95 7.42 -5.36
N ALA A 36 -5.70 8.50 -5.34
CA ALA A 36 -5.95 9.33 -6.51
C ALA A 36 -5.88 10.82 -6.19
N THR A 37 -5.74 11.63 -7.23
CA THR A 37 -5.96 13.07 -7.13
C THR A 37 -7.45 13.40 -7.07
N PRO A 38 -7.85 14.56 -6.51
CA PRO A 38 -9.22 15.05 -6.55
C PRO A 38 -9.77 15.25 -7.97
N ASP A 39 -8.90 15.34 -8.97
CA ASP A 39 -9.25 15.47 -10.39
C ASP A 39 -9.53 14.12 -11.07
N GLY A 40 -9.37 12.99 -10.36
CA GLY A 40 -9.68 11.67 -10.91
C GLY A 40 -8.51 10.94 -11.53
N PHE A 41 -7.26 11.33 -11.24
CA PHE A 41 -6.08 10.63 -11.73
C PHE A 41 -5.55 9.64 -10.69
N GLU A 42 -5.28 8.41 -11.12
CA GLU A 42 -4.65 7.39 -10.30
C GLU A 42 -3.19 7.76 -9.97
N ILE A 43 -2.79 7.55 -8.72
CA ILE A 43 -1.40 7.68 -8.26
C ILE A 43 -0.82 6.30 -7.95
N ALA A 44 -1.55 5.50 -7.18
CA ALA A 44 -1.18 4.16 -6.78
C ALA A 44 -2.43 3.33 -6.53
N ALA A 45 -2.35 2.01 -6.77
CA ALA A 45 -3.45 1.11 -6.50
C ALA A 45 -2.95 -0.27 -6.08
N HIS A 46 -3.71 -0.91 -5.20
CA HIS A 46 -3.65 -2.33 -4.90
C HIS A 46 -5.05 -2.91 -5.18
N THR A 47 -5.13 -3.85 -6.13
CA THR A 47 -6.39 -4.42 -6.59
C THR A 47 -6.30 -5.94 -6.65
N ASP A 48 -7.26 -6.63 -6.00
CA ASP A 48 -7.38 -8.09 -6.03
C ASP A 48 -7.82 -8.60 -7.43
N ASP A 49 -8.52 -7.76 -8.20
CA ASP A 49 -9.19 -8.15 -9.45
C ASP A 49 -8.89 -7.18 -10.62
N ASN A 50 -8.76 -7.71 -11.84
CA ASN A 50 -8.61 -6.91 -13.08
C ASN A 50 -9.95 -6.41 -13.67
N LYS A 51 -11.04 -6.46 -12.91
CA LYS A 51 -12.40 -6.23 -13.46
C LYS A 51 -12.70 -4.75 -13.73
N HIS A 52 -12.07 -3.85 -12.99
CA HIS A 52 -12.20 -2.41 -13.15
C HIS A 52 -10.79 -1.81 -13.20
N SER A 53 -10.54 -0.89 -14.13
CA SER A 53 -9.27 -0.13 -14.10
C SER A 53 -9.29 0.81 -12.90
N ALA A 54 -8.16 0.89 -12.20
CA ALA A 54 -8.01 1.82 -11.09
C ALA A 54 -8.17 3.28 -11.55
N ASP A 55 -7.75 3.62 -12.78
CA ASP A 55 -8.12 4.88 -13.47
C ASP A 55 -9.63 5.21 -13.45
N ASN A 56 -10.49 4.24 -13.77
CA ASN A 56 -11.94 4.50 -13.79
C ASN A 56 -12.48 4.68 -12.37
N LEU A 57 -11.99 3.88 -11.42
CA LEU A 57 -12.35 4.01 -10.02
C LEU A 57 -11.89 5.35 -9.44
N ALA A 58 -10.71 5.84 -9.83
CA ALA A 58 -10.19 7.15 -9.46
C ALA A 58 -11.11 8.27 -9.97
N ALA A 59 -11.50 8.24 -11.24
CA ALA A 59 -12.40 9.23 -11.83
C ALA A 59 -13.79 9.25 -11.16
N VAL A 60 -14.40 8.07 -10.99
CA VAL A 60 -15.73 7.94 -10.36
C VAL A 60 -15.69 8.32 -8.88
N GLY A 61 -14.68 7.83 -8.15
CA GLY A 61 -14.48 8.11 -6.73
C GLY A 61 -14.28 9.60 -6.45
N SER A 62 -13.46 10.26 -7.26
CA SER A 62 -13.22 11.71 -7.16
C SER A 62 -14.48 12.52 -7.42
N SER A 63 -15.22 12.15 -8.48
CA SER A 63 -16.50 12.81 -8.80
C SER A 63 -17.49 12.70 -7.65
N LEU A 64 -17.60 11.53 -7.03
CA LEU A 64 -18.50 11.33 -5.90
C LEU A 64 -18.05 12.08 -4.65
N PHE A 65 -16.74 12.14 -4.38
CA PHE A 65 -16.19 12.92 -3.27
C PHE A 65 -16.44 14.42 -3.45
N ALA A 66 -16.30 14.94 -4.66
CA ALA A 66 -16.61 16.33 -4.99
C ALA A 66 -18.09 16.65 -4.76
N LEU A 67 -19.01 15.78 -5.22
CA LEU A 67 -20.45 15.94 -4.98
C LEU A 67 -20.79 15.90 -3.48
N GLY A 68 -20.20 14.97 -2.73
CA GLY A 68 -20.37 14.92 -1.28
C GLY A 68 -19.83 16.17 -0.60
N SER A 69 -18.70 16.70 -1.06
CA SER A 69 -18.13 17.95 -0.55
C SER A 69 -19.05 19.14 -0.78
N SER A 70 -19.66 19.26 -1.96
CA SER A 70 -20.67 20.29 -2.23
C SER A 70 -21.86 20.17 -1.28
N LEU A 71 -22.35 18.95 -1.02
CA LEU A 71 -23.45 18.74 -0.08
C LEU A 71 -23.10 19.19 1.34
N ILE A 72 -21.89 18.90 1.81
CA ILE A 72 -21.40 19.35 3.13
C ILE A 72 -21.33 20.88 3.18
N SER A 73 -20.93 21.54 2.10
CA SER A 73 -20.93 23.00 2.00
C SER A 73 -22.35 23.59 2.05
N GLU A 74 -23.34 22.97 1.41
CA GLU A 74 -24.75 23.39 1.48
C GLU A 74 -25.31 23.34 2.91
N PHE A 75 -24.81 22.43 3.74
CA PHE A 75 -25.18 22.33 5.16
C PHE A 75 -24.32 23.19 6.10
N ASP A 76 -23.36 23.96 5.58
CA ASP A 76 -22.39 24.74 6.37
C ASP A 76 -21.61 23.89 7.40
N LEU A 77 -21.23 22.66 7.00
CA LEU A 77 -20.51 21.71 7.86
C LEU A 77 -18.99 21.69 7.60
N GLY A 78 -18.48 22.66 6.84
CA GLY A 78 -17.06 22.78 6.48
C GLY A 78 -16.64 21.83 5.37
N ASN A 79 -15.56 21.08 5.59
CA ASN A 79 -14.96 20.18 4.58
C ASN A 79 -15.44 18.74 4.77
N SER A 80 -15.81 18.08 3.67
CA SER A 80 -16.06 16.64 3.70
C SER A 80 -14.76 15.91 4.02
N LYS A 81 -14.80 15.04 5.05
CA LYS A 81 -13.65 14.21 5.42
C LYS A 81 -13.69 12.85 4.74
N SER A 82 -14.88 12.27 4.64
CA SER A 82 -15.06 10.94 4.08
C SER A 82 -16.52 10.66 3.71
N ILE A 83 -16.72 9.69 2.83
CA ILE A 83 -18.01 9.14 2.42
C ILE A 83 -17.97 7.63 2.62
N THR A 84 -19.01 7.06 3.22
CA THR A 84 -19.20 5.60 3.30
C THR A 84 -20.45 5.22 2.56
N ILE A 85 -20.37 4.19 1.71
CA ILE A 85 -21.48 3.63 0.96
C ILE A 85 -21.60 2.17 1.36
N ASP A 86 -22.73 1.80 1.94
CA ASP A 86 -23.08 0.43 2.27
C ASP A 86 -23.91 -0.16 1.12
N SER A 87 -23.61 -1.40 0.74
CA SER A 87 -24.26 -2.10 -0.37
C SER A 87 -24.53 -3.55 0.00
N GLU A 88 -25.22 -4.29 -0.86
CA GLU A 88 -25.57 -5.69 -0.57
C GLU A 88 -24.35 -6.62 -0.52
N LYS A 89 -23.28 -6.27 -1.26
CA LYS A 89 -22.12 -7.15 -1.50
C LYS A 89 -20.80 -6.61 -0.93
N GLY A 90 -20.83 -5.45 -0.31
CA GLY A 90 -19.62 -4.78 0.12
C GLY A 90 -19.86 -3.33 0.46
N LYS A 91 -18.79 -2.68 0.88
CA LYS A 91 -18.79 -1.26 1.25
C LYS A 91 -17.74 -0.53 0.45
N VAL A 92 -18.04 0.72 0.12
CA VAL A 92 -17.07 1.68 -0.41
C VAL A 92 -16.80 2.74 0.65
N TYR A 93 -15.54 3.00 0.92
CA TYR A 93 -15.11 4.12 1.74
C TYR A 93 -14.23 5.04 0.91
N ILE A 94 -14.54 6.34 0.95
CA ILE A 94 -13.78 7.40 0.28
C ILE A 94 -13.34 8.38 1.35
N SER A 95 -12.08 8.77 1.39
CA SER A 95 -11.56 9.74 2.36
C SER A 95 -10.57 10.69 1.73
N ALA A 96 -10.63 11.96 2.12
CA ALA A 96 -9.60 12.92 1.77
C ALA A 96 -8.33 12.69 2.60
N VAL A 97 -7.18 12.93 1.97
CA VAL A 97 -5.87 13.01 2.60
C VAL A 97 -5.29 14.38 2.26
N SER A 98 -4.83 15.10 3.28
CA SER A 98 -4.17 16.38 3.11
C SER A 98 -2.68 16.21 3.38
N VAL A 99 -1.86 16.48 2.36
CA VAL A 99 -0.39 16.40 2.42
C VAL A 99 0.16 17.76 2.03
N ASP A 100 0.53 18.61 3.00
CA ASP A 100 0.89 20.01 2.76
C ASP A 100 -0.12 20.74 1.84
N ASP A 101 0.31 21.18 0.65
CA ASP A 101 -0.50 21.84 -0.38
C ASP A 101 -1.19 20.86 -1.36
N LYS A 102 -0.96 19.55 -1.21
CA LYS A 102 -1.51 18.48 -2.05
C LYS A 102 -2.75 17.87 -1.39
N ALA A 103 -3.87 17.93 -2.10
CA ALA A 103 -5.07 17.18 -1.74
C ALA A 103 -5.07 15.85 -2.50
N LEU A 104 -5.35 14.77 -1.79
CA LEU A 104 -5.44 13.41 -2.31
C LEU A 104 -6.73 12.76 -1.82
N ILE A 105 -7.14 11.68 -2.47
CA ILE A 105 -8.25 10.84 -2.02
C ILE A 105 -7.85 9.37 -1.96
N ILE A 106 -8.33 8.66 -0.95
CA ILE A 106 -8.24 7.21 -0.85
C ILE A 106 -9.62 6.64 -1.18
N LEU A 107 -9.67 5.64 -2.07
CA LEU A 107 -10.85 4.83 -2.34
C LEU A 107 -10.62 3.41 -1.87
N ILE A 108 -11.57 2.86 -1.11
CA ILE A 108 -11.48 1.51 -0.54
C ILE A 108 -12.75 0.75 -0.89
N GLN A 109 -12.59 -0.41 -1.49
CA GLN A 109 -13.63 -1.42 -1.61
C GLN A 109 -13.38 -2.53 -0.59
N SER A 110 -14.44 -2.93 0.11
CA SER A 110 -14.39 -4.05 1.04
C SER A 110 -15.55 -5.02 0.83
N THR A 111 -15.42 -6.23 1.38
CA THR A 111 -16.50 -7.21 1.47
C THR A 111 -17.58 -6.78 2.47
N GLN A 112 -18.77 -7.38 2.38
CA GLN A 112 -19.85 -7.02 3.29
C GLN A 112 -19.55 -7.36 4.76
N SER A 113 -18.76 -8.40 5.01
CA SER A 113 -18.36 -8.84 6.34
C SER A 113 -17.21 -8.03 6.94
N ALA A 114 -16.55 -7.16 6.16
CA ALA A 114 -15.47 -6.32 6.66
C ALA A 114 -15.96 -5.39 7.78
N MET A 115 -15.22 -5.37 8.89
CA MET A 115 -15.52 -4.50 10.03
C MET A 115 -15.23 -3.04 9.66
N LEU A 116 -16.28 -2.22 9.64
CA LEU A 116 -16.16 -0.80 9.29
C LEU A 116 -15.14 -0.07 10.17
N ALA A 117 -15.07 -0.40 11.46
CA ALA A 117 -14.10 0.17 12.38
C ALA A 117 -12.63 -0.05 11.94
N HIS A 118 -12.30 -1.23 11.41
CA HIS A 118 -10.95 -1.51 10.92
C HIS A 118 -10.64 -0.72 9.64
N ILE A 119 -11.63 -0.59 8.74
CA ILE A 119 -11.48 0.22 7.53
C ILE A 119 -11.20 1.67 7.89
N LEU A 120 -12.01 2.27 8.77
CA LEU A 120 -11.81 3.67 9.19
C LEU A 120 -10.48 3.86 9.91
N HIS A 121 -10.13 2.99 10.84
CA HIS A 121 -8.89 3.10 11.58
C HIS A 121 -7.66 2.94 10.68
N GLY A 122 -7.65 1.91 9.83
CA GLY A 122 -6.56 1.66 8.90
C GLY A 122 -6.46 2.73 7.82
N ALA A 123 -7.57 3.27 7.32
CA ALA A 123 -7.57 4.37 6.36
C ALA A 123 -6.98 5.65 6.96
N ASN A 124 -7.30 5.98 8.22
CA ASN A 124 -6.68 7.10 8.92
C ASN A 124 -5.18 6.89 9.12
N LYS A 125 -4.76 5.68 9.55
CA LYS A 125 -3.34 5.34 9.68
C LYS A 125 -2.60 5.45 8.34
N LEU A 126 -3.21 4.98 7.25
CA LEU A 126 -2.66 5.10 5.90
C LEU A 126 -2.57 6.57 5.45
N ALA A 127 -3.61 7.37 5.70
CA ALA A 127 -3.61 8.79 5.41
C ALA A 127 -2.48 9.51 6.17
N ASP A 128 -2.30 9.21 7.46
CA ASP A 128 -1.21 9.77 8.27
C ASP A 128 0.17 9.33 7.74
N GLN A 129 0.31 8.07 7.30
CA GLN A 129 1.56 7.58 6.70
C GLN A 129 1.90 8.29 5.39
N ILE A 130 0.89 8.57 4.56
CA ILE A 130 1.07 9.29 3.29
C ILE A 130 1.33 10.78 3.54
N ALA A 131 0.67 11.38 4.54
CA ALA A 131 0.78 12.80 4.84
C ALA A 131 2.10 13.19 5.53
N ASN A 132 2.68 12.29 6.32
CA ASN A 132 3.94 12.55 7.03
C ASN A 132 5.19 12.20 6.20
N ASP A 133 5.06 12.00 4.88
CA ASP A 133 6.17 11.66 3.98
C ASP A 133 7.03 12.88 3.59
N ASP A 134 7.40 13.69 4.60
CA ASP A 134 8.64 14.49 4.66
C ASP A 134 9.72 13.71 5.46
N ALA A 135 9.57 12.38 5.54
CA ALA A 135 10.53 11.50 6.18
C ALA A 135 11.33 10.74 5.10
N PRO A 136 12.67 10.89 5.05
CA PRO A 136 13.48 10.32 3.99
C PRO A 136 13.44 8.80 4.11
N LEU A 137 13.13 8.12 2.99
CA LEU A 137 13.59 6.77 2.68
C LEU A 137 13.74 5.89 3.93
N LEU A 138 12.63 5.48 4.54
CA LEU A 138 12.67 4.51 5.63
C LEU A 138 13.47 3.29 5.16
N THR A 139 14.66 3.20 5.74
CA THR A 139 15.62 2.10 5.74
C THR A 139 14.98 0.78 5.34
N ILE A 140 15.27 0.33 4.13
CA ILE A 140 15.11 -1.06 3.75
C ILE A 140 16.09 -1.85 4.62
N PRO A 141 15.68 -2.72 5.56
CA PRO A 141 16.60 -3.74 6.03
C PRO A 141 16.83 -4.68 4.85
N THR A 142 17.96 -4.52 4.16
CA THR A 142 18.47 -5.48 3.17
C THR A 142 18.91 -6.74 3.91
N ASN A 143 17.96 -7.52 4.42
CA ASN A 143 18.27 -8.87 4.86
C ASN A 143 18.17 -9.86 3.69
N THR A 144 19.18 -9.80 2.82
CA THR A 144 19.56 -10.92 1.97
C THR A 144 21.03 -11.21 2.21
N THR A 145 21.30 -11.96 3.29
CA THR A 145 22.41 -12.92 3.25
C THR A 145 21.79 -14.30 3.34
N ALA A 146 21.46 -14.82 2.15
CA ALA A 146 21.29 -16.25 1.96
C ALA A 146 22.68 -16.89 1.92
N ALA A 147 22.99 -17.74 2.90
CA ALA A 147 23.89 -18.87 2.79
C ALA A 147 23.47 -19.87 3.88
N PRO A 148 23.38 -21.19 3.62
CA PRO A 148 24.41 -21.92 2.88
C PRO A 148 23.86 -22.87 1.80
N SER A 149 24.47 -22.85 0.62
CA SER A 149 24.48 -23.99 -0.30
C SER A 149 25.86 -24.14 -0.91
N GLN A 150 26.70 -24.96 -0.28
CA GLN A 150 27.79 -25.63 -0.98
C GLN A 150 27.55 -27.12 -0.88
N CYS A 151 27.04 -27.68 -1.97
CA CYS A 151 27.06 -29.08 -2.28
C CYS A 151 28.13 -29.31 -3.36
N GLY A 152 29.07 -30.22 -3.09
CA GLY A 152 29.82 -30.95 -4.10
C GLY A 152 31.32 -30.63 -4.21
N ALA A 153 32.19 -31.51 -3.68
CA ALA A 153 32.87 -32.53 -4.50
C ALA A 153 34.11 -33.13 -3.80
N ALA A 154 34.05 -34.45 -3.61
CA ALA A 154 35.07 -35.48 -3.87
C ALA A 154 36.52 -35.39 -3.31
N ALA A 155 36.86 -36.49 -2.63
CA ALA A 155 38.11 -37.25 -2.67
C ALA A 155 39.37 -36.63 -2.04
N PHE A 156 39.89 -37.28 -1.00
CA PHE A 156 41.21 -37.97 -1.00
C PHE A 156 41.40 -38.65 0.36
N TYR A 157 41.07 -39.93 0.43
CA TYR A 157 41.53 -40.84 1.49
C TYR A 157 42.84 -41.42 0.97
N ASN A 158 43.98 -41.02 1.53
CA ASN A 158 45.26 -41.61 1.18
C ASN A 158 45.71 -42.51 2.33
N ASP A 159 45.56 -43.80 2.07
CA ASP A 159 46.14 -44.91 2.80
C ASP A 159 47.61 -45.03 2.36
N HIS A 160 48.56 -44.93 3.30
CA HIS A 160 49.88 -45.51 3.10
C HIS A 160 50.48 -45.95 4.44
N ASP A 161 50.33 -47.24 4.66
CA ASP A 161 51.15 -48.16 5.44
C ASP A 161 52.67 -47.92 5.27
N HIS A 162 53.43 -47.92 6.37
CA HIS A 162 54.77 -48.53 6.44
C HIS A 162 55.36 -48.56 7.87
N THR A 163 55.31 -49.77 8.46
CA THR A 163 56.43 -50.53 9.06
C THR A 163 57.29 -49.98 10.23
N ALA A 164 57.26 -50.78 11.32
CA ALA A 164 58.41 -51.41 12.00
C ALA A 164 59.26 -50.68 13.08
N HIS A 165 58.95 -51.07 14.35
CA HIS A 165 59.86 -51.69 15.34
C HIS A 165 60.93 -50.83 16.09
N PRO A 166 61.58 -51.33 17.16
CA PRO A 166 61.30 -50.95 18.57
C PRO A 166 62.54 -50.34 19.27
N ARG A 167 62.43 -49.97 20.56
CA ARG A 167 63.54 -50.13 21.55
C ARG A 167 63.13 -49.72 22.98
N ARG A 168 63.29 -50.71 23.86
CA ARG A 168 63.65 -50.70 25.30
C ARG A 168 62.72 -50.01 26.30
#